data_AF-A0A800G506-F1
#
_entry.id   AF-A0A800G506-F1
#
_cell.length_a   1.000
_cell.length_b   1.000
_cell.length_c   1.000
_cell.angle_alpha   90.00
_cell.angle_beta   90.00
_cell.angle_gamma   90.00
#
_symmetry.space_group_name_H-M   'P 1'
#
loop_
_entity.id
_entity.type
_entity.pdbx_description
1 polymer ?
#
loop_
_entity_poly.entity_id
_entity_poly.type
_entity_poly.pdbx_seq_one_letter_code
_entity_poly.pdbx_strand_id
1 'polypeptide(L)'
;MVHPIAQAGQEALHQPRRDSLCPDGARRRRAEIAGEALAGLKGPWRTVLTMRYAEGSSLATIGALLGMSEHAVEGRLRRARAALKEQLQKTGSMENRS
;
A
#
# COMPACT_ATOMS: atom_id res chain seq x y z
N MET A 1 36.39 25.23 -47.39
CA MET A 1 37.21 24.01 -47.36
C MET A 1 37.46 23.67 -45.90
N VAL A 2 37.13 22.42 -45.55
CA VAL A 2 37.56 21.61 -44.39
C VAL A 2 37.32 22.15 -42.96
N HIS A 3 36.41 21.46 -42.27
CA HIS A 3 36.45 21.28 -40.82
C HIS A 3 37.69 20.47 -40.42
N PRO A 4 38.10 20.55 -39.14
CA PRO A 4 38.27 19.31 -38.42
C PRO A 4 37.53 19.28 -37.08
N ILE A 5 36.66 18.28 -37.02
CA ILE A 5 36.18 17.51 -35.88
C ILE A 5 37.37 16.97 -35.06
N ALA A 6 37.39 17.25 -33.76
CA ALA A 6 38.12 16.49 -32.74
C ALA A 6 37.46 16.77 -31.37
N GLN A 7 36.47 15.98 -30.96
CA GLN A 7 36.56 14.75 -30.16
C GLN A 7 36.86 14.95 -28.67
N ALA A 8 35.97 14.31 -27.90
CA ALA A 8 36.18 13.64 -26.62
C ALA A 8 36.36 14.53 -25.38
N GLY A 9 35.44 14.38 -24.43
CA GLY A 9 35.57 15.08 -23.16
C GLY A 9 34.48 14.86 -22.12
N GLN A 10 33.96 13.64 -22.01
CA GLN A 10 33.43 13.07 -20.77
C GLN A 10 32.09 13.62 -20.26
N GLU A 11 31.06 12.82 -20.58
CA GLU A 11 29.99 12.42 -19.67
C GLU A 11 30.34 12.66 -18.19
N ALA A 12 29.91 13.82 -17.69
CA ALA A 12 29.84 14.08 -16.27
C ALA A 12 28.69 13.23 -15.70
N LEU A 13 29.03 11.97 -15.43
CA LEU A 13 28.52 11.15 -14.33
C LEU A 13 27.08 11.48 -13.94
N HIS A 14 26.14 10.96 -14.72
CA HIS A 14 24.85 10.54 -14.19
C HIS A 14 25.10 9.41 -13.19
N GLN A 15 25.57 9.77 -12.00
CA GLN A 15 25.37 8.95 -10.82
C GLN A 15 24.16 9.57 -10.10
N PRO A 16 22.93 9.05 -10.28
CA PRO A 16 21.95 9.26 -9.25
C PRO A 16 22.60 8.67 -7.99
N ARG A 17 22.83 9.52 -6.98
CA ARG A 17 23.18 9.09 -5.63
C ARG A 17 22.28 7.90 -5.28
N ARG A 18 22.82 6.68 -5.43
CA ARG A 18 22.41 5.56 -4.60
C ARG A 18 22.65 6.02 -3.16
N ASP A 19 21.73 5.68 -2.27
CA ASP A 19 21.72 6.09 -0.86
C ASP A 19 21.13 7.47 -0.53
N SER A 20 19.99 7.78 -1.14
CA SER A 20 18.87 8.23 -0.30
C SER A 20 18.00 7.01 -0.02
N LEU A 21 18.16 6.39 1.16
CA LEU A 21 17.11 5.56 1.75
C LEU A 21 15.90 6.47 1.96
N CYS A 22 15.11 6.69 0.91
CA CYS A 22 13.90 7.49 0.99
C CYS A 22 12.94 6.75 1.94
N PRO A 23 12.49 7.37 3.05
CA PRO A 23 11.48 6.78 3.92
C PRO A 23 10.17 6.47 3.16
N ASP A 24 9.96 7.11 2.01
CA ASP A 24 8.88 6.84 1.08
C ASP A 24 8.92 5.44 0.45
N GLY A 25 10.12 4.86 0.24
CA GLY A 25 10.23 3.52 -0.36
C GLY A 25 9.65 2.43 0.54
N ALA A 26 10.02 2.46 1.84
CA ALA A 26 9.47 1.53 2.83
C ALA A 26 7.97 1.78 3.07
N ARG A 27 7.53 3.05 3.09
CA ARG A 27 6.10 3.41 3.19
C ARG A 27 5.30 2.91 1.99
N ARG A 28 5.82 3.08 0.78
CA ARG A 28 5.21 2.65 -0.47
C ARG A 28 5.12 1.14 -0.56
N ARG A 29 6.20 0.43 -0.24
CA ARG A 29 6.20 -1.04 -0.16
C ARG A 29 5.16 -1.55 0.84
N ARG A 30 5.05 -0.93 2.02
CA ARG A 30 4.02 -1.26 3.00
C ARG A 30 2.60 -1.01 2.47
N ALA A 31 2.40 0.07 1.73
CA ALA A 31 1.11 0.39 1.11
C ALA A 31 0.75 -0.60 -0.01
N GLU A 32 1.73 -1.03 -0.81
CA GLU A 32 1.56 -2.06 -1.85
C GLU A 32 1.16 -3.40 -1.24
N ILE A 33 1.90 -3.88 -0.23
CA ILE A 33 1.58 -5.13 0.49
C ILE A 33 0.19 -5.06 1.13
N ALA A 34 -0.16 -3.91 1.73
CA ALA A 34 -1.50 -3.72 2.30
C ALA A 34 -2.58 -3.72 1.22
N GLY A 35 -2.32 -3.11 0.06
CA GLY A 35 -3.20 -3.10 -1.11
C GLY A 35 -3.46 -4.49 -1.67
N GLU A 36 -2.42 -5.30 -1.85
CA GLU A 36 -2.54 -6.70 -2.28
C GLU A 36 -3.31 -7.55 -1.27
N ALA A 37 -3.01 -7.40 0.03
CA ALA A 37 -3.75 -8.10 1.07
C ALA A 37 -5.25 -7.69 1.09
N LEU A 38 -5.56 -6.40 0.91
CA LEU A 38 -6.93 -5.90 0.77
C LEU A 38 -7.61 -6.41 -0.51
N ALA A 39 -6.87 -6.60 -1.61
CA ALA A 39 -7.38 -7.17 -2.85
C ALA A 39 -7.81 -8.63 -2.66
N GLY A 40 -7.12 -9.39 -1.79
CA GLY A 40 -7.50 -10.74 -1.39
C GLY A 40 -8.71 -10.83 -0.44
N LEU A 41 -9.14 -9.71 0.16
CA LEU A 41 -10.30 -9.69 1.06
C LEU A 41 -11.62 -9.65 0.30
N LYS A 42 -12.65 -10.30 0.88
CA LYS A 42 -14.02 -10.25 0.38
C LYS A 42 -14.55 -8.80 0.40
N GLY A 43 -15.26 -8.39 -0.65
CA GLY A 43 -15.72 -7.01 -0.88
C GLY A 43 -16.30 -6.29 0.35
N PRO A 44 -17.24 -6.91 1.11
CA PRO A 44 -17.84 -6.27 2.29
C PRO A 44 -16.85 -5.94 3.42
N TRP A 45 -15.72 -6.64 3.51
CA TRP A 45 -14.68 -6.38 4.50
C TRP A 45 -13.76 -5.24 4.07
N ARG A 46 -13.41 -5.22 2.77
CA ARG A 46 -12.61 -4.14 2.19
C ARG A 46 -13.30 -2.80 2.35
N THR A 47 -14.58 -2.71 2.02
CA THR A 47 -15.37 -1.46 2.11
C THR A 47 -15.27 -0.84 3.50
N VAL A 48 -15.53 -1.62 4.55
CA VAL A 48 -15.52 -1.12 5.93
C VAL A 48 -14.11 -0.70 6.39
N LEU A 49 -13.07 -1.41 5.94
CA LEU A 49 -11.68 -1.05 6.22
C LEU A 49 -11.27 0.24 5.48
N THR A 50 -11.64 0.38 4.21
CA THR A 50 -11.38 1.59 3.41
C THR A 50 -12.06 2.80 4.04
N MET A 51 -13.36 2.70 4.35
CA MET A 51 -14.09 3.81 4.98
C MET A 51 -13.47 4.20 6.33
N ARG A 52 -12.99 3.24 7.13
CA ARG A 52 -12.40 3.54 8.44
C ARG A 52 -10.99 4.11 8.35
N TYR A 53 -10.14 3.55 7.51
CA TYR A 53 -8.70 3.84 7.52
C TYR A 53 -8.23 4.75 6.37
N ALA A 54 -8.87 4.68 5.20
CA ALA A 54 -8.55 5.55 4.07
C ALA A 54 -9.35 6.86 4.14
N GLU A 55 -10.65 6.77 4.47
CA GLU A 55 -11.55 7.94 4.52
C GLU A 55 -11.66 8.55 5.93
N GLY A 56 -11.24 7.83 6.98
CA GLY A 56 -11.30 8.32 8.36
C GLY A 56 -12.71 8.35 8.97
N SER A 57 -13.68 7.66 8.37
CA SER A 57 -15.08 7.68 8.83
C SER A 57 -15.24 7.09 10.24
N SER A 58 -16.19 7.65 11.00
CA SER A 58 -16.58 7.15 12.32
C SER A 58 -17.42 5.87 12.22
N LEU A 59 -17.54 5.10 13.30
CA LEU A 59 -18.38 3.90 13.33
C LEU A 59 -19.86 4.23 13.07
N ALA A 60 -20.35 5.34 13.63
CA ALA A 60 -21.68 5.87 13.39
C ALA A 60 -21.91 6.20 11.90
N THR A 61 -20.96 6.91 11.26
CA THR A 61 -21.04 7.26 9.83
C THR A 61 -21.06 6.01 8.96
N ILE A 62 -20.17 5.05 9.24
CA ILE A 62 -20.10 3.78 8.49
C ILE A 62 -21.40 2.98 8.68
N GLY A 63 -21.93 2.96 9.90
CA GLY A 63 -23.21 2.31 10.21
C GLY A 63 -24.36 2.92 9.44
N ALA A 64 -24.48 4.25 9.46
CA ALA A 64 -25.51 4.99 8.72
C ALA A 64 -25.44 4.73 7.21
N LEU A 65 -24.24 4.73 6.62
CA LEU A 65 -24.05 4.50 5.18
C LEU A 65 -24.34 3.06 4.75
N LEU A 66 -24.14 2.08 5.64
CA LEU A 66 -24.34 0.66 5.34
C LEU A 66 -25.64 0.09 5.92
N GLY A 67 -26.48 0.91 6.56
CA GLY A 67 -27.71 0.47 7.22
C GLY A 67 -27.48 -0.48 8.40
N MET A 68 -26.41 -0.26 9.17
CA MET A 68 -26.02 -1.10 10.31
C MET A 68 -25.88 -0.30 11.60
N SER A 69 -26.06 -0.95 12.75
CA SER A 69 -25.70 -0.37 14.03
C SER A 69 -24.18 -0.28 14.19
N GLU A 70 -23.71 0.65 15.03
CA GLU A 70 -22.29 0.81 15.34
C GLU A 70 -21.66 -0.48 15.86
N HIS A 71 -22.39 -1.21 16.71
CA HIS A 71 -21.95 -2.49 17.25
C HIS A 71 -21.79 -3.56 16.16
N ALA A 72 -22.68 -3.57 15.16
CA ALA A 72 -22.55 -4.47 14.01
C ALA A 72 -21.35 -4.09 13.12
N VAL A 73 -21.08 -2.79 12.95
CA VAL A 73 -19.88 -2.30 12.25
C VAL A 73 -18.62 -2.71 13.00
N GLU A 74 -18.58 -2.56 14.32
CA GLU A 74 -17.45 -2.96 15.15
C GLU A 74 -17.16 -4.47 15.03
N GLY A 75 -18.21 -5.31 15.14
CA GLY A 75 -18.08 -6.76 14.93
C GLY A 75 -17.61 -7.11 13.52
N ARG A 76 -18.06 -6.36 12.51
CA ARG A 76 -17.61 -6.53 11.12
C ARG A 76 -16.15 -6.10 10.94
N LEU A 77 -15.73 -5.00 11.54
CA LEU A 77 -14.34 -4.54 11.55
C LEU A 77 -13.42 -5.54 12.25
N ARG A 78 -13.85 -6.10 13.38
CA ARG A 78 -13.06 -7.12 14.09
C ARG A 78 -12.79 -8.33 13.19
N ARG A 79 -13.82 -8.83 12.49
CA ARG A 79 -13.67 -9.94 11.54
C ARG A 79 -12.86 -9.55 10.30
N ALA A 80 -13.08 -8.36 9.76
CA ALA A 80 -12.31 -7.84 8.62
C ALA A 80 -10.82 -7.72 8.95
N ARG A 81 -10.46 -7.26 10.15
CA ARG A 81 -9.06 -7.20 10.62
C ARG A 81 -8.45 -8.59 10.79
N ALA A 82 -9.20 -9.55 11.33
CA ALA A 82 -8.73 -10.93 11.45
C ALA A 82 -8.42 -11.51 10.07
N ALA A 83 -9.34 -11.38 9.12
CA ALA A 83 -9.14 -11.81 7.74
C ALA A 83 -7.97 -11.08 7.06
N LEU A 84 -7.81 -9.77 7.28
CA LEU A 84 -6.67 -9.01 6.77
C LEU A 84 -5.35 -9.53 7.34
N LYS A 85 -5.30 -9.85 8.63
CA LYS A 85 -4.13 -10.43 9.28
C LYS A 85 -3.81 -11.82 8.70
N GLU A 86 -4.80 -12.64 8.42
CA GLU A 86 -4.60 -13.95 7.76
C GLU A 86 -4.06 -13.78 6.34
N GLN A 87 -4.59 -12.83 5.56
CA GLN A 87 -4.07 -12.55 4.21
C GLN A 87 -2.64 -11.98 4.27
N LEU A 88 -2.35 -11.04 5.16
CA LEU A 88 -1.00 -10.51 5.35
C LEU A 88 0.00 -11.60 5.77
N GLN A 89 -0.41 -12.55 6.61
CA GLN A 89 0.43 -13.70 6.94
C GLN A 89 0.64 -14.60 5.71
N LYS A 90 -0.38 -14.81 4.88
CA LYS A 90 -0.26 -15.61 3.66
C LYS A 90 0.67 -14.96 2.64
N THR A 91 0.51 -13.67 2.39
CA THR A 91 1.34 -12.88 1.46
C THR A 91 2.76 -12.69 2.00
N GLY A 92 2.91 -12.32 3.28
CA GLY A 92 4.21 -12.12 3.93
C GLY A 92 5.00 -13.42 4.15
N SER A 93 4.34 -14.55 4.38
CA SER A 93 4.99 -15.86 4.48
C SER A 93 5.47 -16.38 3.11
N MET A 94 4.87 -15.90 2.00
CA MET A 94 5.39 -16.15 0.64
C MET A 94 6.61 -15.28 0.30
N GLU A 95 6.80 -14.12 0.96
CA GLU A 95 7.92 -13.21 0.69
C GLU A 95 9.25 -13.67 1.35
N ASN A 96 9.20 -14.62 2.29
CA ASN A 96 10.40 -15.16 2.96
C ASN A 96 10.93 -16.47 2.36
N ARG A 97 10.64 -16.75 1.09
CA ARG A 97 11.21 -17.87 0.33
C ARG A 97 11.73 -17.37 -1.02
N SER A 98 12.93 -16.81 -1.03
CA SER A 98 13.75 -16.62 -2.24
C SER A 98 15.21 -16.87 -1.87
#